data_AF-A0A923MNM4-F1
#
_entry.id   AF-A0A923MNM4-F1
#
_cell.length_a   1.000
_cell.length_b   1.000
_cell.length_c   1.000
_cell.angle_alpha   90.00
_cell.angle_beta   90.00
_cell.angle_gamma   90.00
#
_symmetry.space_group_name_H-M   'P 1'
#
loop_
_entity.id
_entity.type
_entity.pdbx_description
1 polymer ?
#
loop_
_entity_poly.entity_id
_entity_poly.type
_entity_poly.pdbx_seq_one_letter_code
_entity_poly.pdbx_strand_id
1 'polypeptide(L)'
;MFGTDIDLKDLSALGGAGGALIAAISYWWKTRHERRRATRTALFYLLELHHVLRRVYAASRWLKFELGPSLKASLRSRGIELNESEFTSMLAQVMPAFNQFGRSQIERSVAGMAEGLARSLVDLAKEDPVLAFRLRGRDQLLLMPQHVEQIAAGQTASQPPGSSDSGWADAGEFFTTVSLEDLENAIRSTAKRCDLCTRFRVWKLLRSAADDRDIKSVIQRLVDKAAASIAAQKQ
;
A
#
# COMPACT_ATOMS: atom_id res chain seq x y z
N MET A 1 -4.48 -67.37 -30.38
CA MET A 1 -3.68 -67.82 -29.23
C MET A 1 -2.67 -66.73 -28.91
N PHE A 2 -2.97 -65.84 -27.96
CA PHE A 2 -1.97 -64.99 -27.30
C PHE A 2 -2.25 -65.11 -25.81
N GLY A 3 -1.68 -66.14 -25.19
CA GLY A 3 -1.64 -66.26 -23.74
C GLY A 3 -0.50 -65.39 -23.25
N THR A 4 -0.81 -64.17 -22.80
CA THR A 4 0.15 -63.35 -22.06
C THR A 4 0.04 -63.73 -20.59
N ASP A 5 0.88 -64.67 -20.15
CA ASP A 5 1.14 -64.90 -18.74
C ASP A 5 1.95 -63.71 -18.23
N ILE A 6 1.24 -62.68 -17.76
CA ILE A 6 1.87 -61.55 -17.07
C ILE A 6 2.32 -62.10 -15.71
N ASP A 7 3.63 -62.23 -15.54
CA ASP A 7 4.23 -62.75 -14.30
C ASP A 7 3.88 -61.80 -13.14
N LEU A 8 3.47 -62.37 -11.99
CA LEU A 8 2.99 -61.62 -10.82
C LEU A 8 4.05 -60.61 -10.32
N LYS A 9 5.32 -60.93 -10.58
CA LYS A 9 6.49 -60.09 -10.28
C LYS A 9 6.50 -58.81 -11.10
N ASP A 10 6.16 -58.87 -12.39
CA ASP A 10 6.11 -57.70 -13.28
C ASP A 10 4.99 -56.75 -12.87
N LEU A 11 3.84 -57.30 -12.45
CA LEU A 11 2.73 -56.50 -11.93
C LEU A 11 3.11 -55.76 -10.62
N SER A 12 3.84 -56.44 -9.72
CA SER A 12 4.30 -55.85 -8.46
C SER A 12 5.36 -54.76 -8.68
N ALA A 13 6.26 -54.95 -9.65
CA ALA A 13 7.28 -53.97 -10.02
C ALA A 13 6.65 -52.73 -10.67
N LEU A 14 5.63 -52.90 -11.52
CA LEU A 14 4.86 -51.81 -12.12
C LEU A 14 4.07 -51.02 -11.06
N GLY A 15 3.48 -51.71 -10.09
CA GLY A 15 2.80 -51.07 -8.95
C GLY A 15 3.75 -50.24 -8.09
N GLY A 16 4.94 -50.76 -7.78
CA GLY A 16 5.99 -50.05 -7.04
C GLY A 16 6.51 -48.81 -7.78
N ALA A 17 6.79 -48.94 -9.09
CA ALA A 17 7.25 -47.84 -9.92
C ALA A 17 6.18 -46.74 -10.08
N GLY A 18 4.92 -47.13 -10.26
CA GLY A 18 3.79 -46.20 -10.33
C GLY A 18 3.60 -45.43 -9.02
N GLY A 19 3.68 -46.13 -7.87
CA GLY A 19 3.61 -45.52 -6.55
C GLY A 19 4.73 -44.50 -6.31
N ALA A 20 5.97 -44.84 -6.69
CA ALA A 20 7.12 -43.94 -6.57
C ALA A 20 6.97 -42.68 -7.45
N LEU A 21 6.44 -42.84 -8.67
CA LEU A 21 6.20 -41.72 -9.59
C LEU A 21 5.11 -40.77 -9.05
N ILE A 22 4.01 -41.30 -8.53
CA ILE A 22 2.95 -40.49 -7.90
C ILE A 22 3.48 -39.76 -6.67
N ALA A 23 4.29 -40.42 -5.84
CA ALA A 23 4.92 -39.81 -4.68
C ALA A 23 5.88 -38.68 -5.09
N ALA A 24 6.69 -38.87 -6.13
CA ALA A 24 7.59 -37.86 -6.65
C ALA A 24 6.84 -36.63 -7.20
N ILE A 25 5.76 -36.84 -7.98
CA ILE A 25 4.90 -35.75 -8.47
C ILE A 25 4.25 -35.01 -7.32
N SER A 26 3.72 -35.73 -6.32
CA SER A 26 3.07 -35.14 -5.15
C SER A 26 4.05 -34.30 -4.34
N TYR A 27 5.26 -34.81 -4.11
CA TYR A 27 6.34 -34.09 -3.43
C TYR A 27 6.75 -32.84 -4.21
N TRP A 28 7.00 -32.99 -5.52
CA TRP A 28 7.34 -31.86 -6.39
C TRP A 28 6.27 -30.76 -6.37
N TRP A 29 4.98 -31.16 -6.41
CA TRP A 29 3.88 -30.21 -6.35
C TRP A 29 3.80 -29.51 -4.99
N LYS A 30 4.01 -30.25 -3.89
CA LYS A 30 4.08 -29.69 -2.54
C LYS A 30 5.21 -28.66 -2.41
N THR A 31 6.43 -28.99 -2.82
CA THR A 31 7.57 -28.06 -2.78
C THR A 31 7.31 -26.83 -3.63
N ARG A 32 6.70 -26.98 -4.82
CA ARG A 32 6.32 -25.86 -5.68
C ARG A 32 5.24 -24.97 -5.05
N HIS A 33 4.32 -25.56 -4.30
CA HIS A 33 3.27 -24.82 -3.59
C HIS A 33 3.86 -24.02 -2.42
N GLU A 34 4.74 -24.63 -1.62
CA GLU A 34 5.42 -23.97 -0.50
C GLU A 34 6.27 -22.79 -0.96
N ARG A 35 7.06 -22.96 -2.02
CA ARG A 35 7.83 -21.88 -2.67
C ARG A 35 6.96 -20.68 -3.06
N ARG A 36 5.80 -20.95 -3.67
CA ARG A 36 4.86 -19.91 -4.09
C ARG A 36 4.18 -19.21 -2.92
N ARG A 37 4.06 -19.88 -1.76
CA ARG A 37 3.45 -19.29 -0.57
C ARG A 37 4.26 -18.08 -0.09
N ALA A 38 5.57 -18.22 0.05
CA ALA A 38 6.45 -17.11 0.48
C ALA A 38 6.38 -15.93 -0.49
N THR A 39 6.44 -16.18 -1.80
CA THR A 39 6.30 -15.14 -2.83
C THR A 39 4.94 -14.43 -2.78
N ARG A 40 3.86 -15.17 -2.54
CA ARG A 40 2.50 -14.60 -2.41
C ARG A 40 2.36 -13.75 -1.15
N THR A 41 2.98 -14.15 -0.04
CA THR A 41 2.99 -13.34 1.19
C THR A 41 3.74 -12.02 0.97
N ALA A 42 4.93 -12.07 0.34
CA ALA A 42 5.67 -10.85 0.00
C ALA A 42 4.87 -9.95 -0.98
N LEU A 43 4.23 -10.55 -1.99
CA LEU A 43 3.37 -9.84 -2.92
C LEU A 43 2.17 -9.17 -2.24
N PHE A 44 1.57 -9.84 -1.24
CA PHE A 44 0.48 -9.28 -0.46
C PHE A 44 0.89 -7.98 0.25
N TYR A 45 2.01 -8.00 0.97
CA TYR A 45 2.50 -6.80 1.66
C TYR A 45 2.93 -5.69 0.71
N LEU A 46 3.50 -6.03 -0.46
CA LEU A 46 3.79 -5.02 -1.49
C LEU A 46 2.52 -4.36 -2.04
N LEU A 47 1.44 -5.12 -2.23
CA LEU A 47 0.14 -4.58 -2.66
C LEU A 47 -0.51 -3.71 -1.58
N GLU A 48 -0.40 -4.12 -0.32
CA GLU A 48 -0.91 -3.35 0.82
C GLU A 48 -0.18 -2.00 0.93
N LEU A 49 1.15 -2.03 0.77
CA LEU A 49 1.99 -0.83 0.72
C LEU A 49 1.60 0.07 -0.45
N HIS A 50 1.40 -0.48 -1.65
CA HIS A 50 0.94 0.29 -2.82
C HIS A 50 -0.40 0.97 -2.58
N HIS A 51 -1.34 0.25 -1.98
CA HIS A 51 -2.64 0.80 -1.64
C HIS A 51 -2.55 1.96 -0.66
N VAL A 52 -1.69 1.86 0.36
CA VAL A 52 -1.49 2.90 1.37
C VAL A 52 -0.78 4.10 0.78
N LEU A 53 0.34 3.93 0.07
CA LEU A 53 1.01 5.05 -0.60
C LEU A 53 0.05 5.77 -1.54
N ARG A 54 -0.68 5.01 -2.35
CA ARG A 54 -1.65 5.58 -3.29
C ARG A 54 -2.72 6.39 -2.59
N ARG A 55 -3.29 5.91 -1.47
CA ARG A 55 -4.25 6.67 -0.66
C ARG A 55 -3.65 7.98 -0.16
N VAL A 56 -2.40 7.94 0.30
CA VAL A 56 -1.69 9.13 0.78
C VAL A 56 -1.45 10.13 -0.35
N TYR A 57 -1.04 9.66 -1.53
CA TYR A 57 -0.89 10.49 -2.73
C TYR A 57 -2.21 11.12 -3.18
N ALA A 58 -3.30 10.35 -3.18
CA ALA A 58 -4.62 10.85 -3.54
C ALA A 58 -5.10 11.90 -2.51
N ALA A 59 -4.90 11.63 -1.22
CA ALA A 59 -5.24 12.55 -0.15
C ALA A 59 -4.41 13.84 -0.22
N SER A 60 -3.10 13.76 -0.43
CA SER A 60 -2.21 14.93 -0.51
C SER A 60 -2.53 15.79 -1.73
N ARG A 61 -2.77 15.17 -2.90
CA ARG A 61 -3.22 15.86 -4.11
C ARG A 61 -4.54 16.56 -3.88
N TRP A 62 -5.51 15.88 -3.28
CA TRP A 62 -6.80 16.47 -2.97
C TRP A 62 -6.67 17.63 -1.97
N LEU A 63 -5.84 17.48 -0.94
CA LEU A 63 -5.59 18.53 0.06
C LEU A 63 -5.01 19.80 -0.57
N LYS A 64 -4.07 19.63 -1.52
CA LYS A 64 -3.42 20.75 -2.21
C LYS A 64 -4.35 21.46 -3.19
N PHE A 65 -5.19 20.74 -3.93
CA PHE A 65 -5.95 21.32 -5.06
C PHE A 65 -7.45 21.45 -4.84
N GLU A 66 -8.08 20.55 -4.08
CA GLU A 66 -9.54 20.47 -3.94
C GLU A 66 -10.05 20.97 -2.57
N LEU A 67 -9.24 20.95 -1.50
CA LEU A 67 -9.67 21.36 -0.16
C LEU A 67 -10.14 22.82 -0.11
N GLY A 68 -9.32 23.75 -0.61
CA GLY A 68 -9.62 25.19 -0.58
C GLY A 68 -10.96 25.52 -1.26
N PRO A 69 -11.14 25.16 -2.54
CA PRO A 69 -12.40 25.38 -3.26
C PRO A 69 -13.61 24.70 -2.58
N SER A 70 -13.46 23.46 -2.11
CA SER A 70 -14.56 22.70 -1.50
C SER A 70 -15.00 23.29 -0.16
N LEU A 71 -14.04 23.75 0.65
CA LEU A 71 -14.32 24.42 1.92
C LEU A 71 -15.00 25.78 1.68
N LYS A 72 -14.52 26.58 0.71
CA LYS A 72 -15.19 27.83 0.31
C LYS A 72 -16.63 27.59 -0.14
N ALA A 73 -16.86 26.58 -0.98
CA ALA A 73 -18.20 26.23 -1.46
C ALA A 73 -19.13 25.80 -0.31
N SER A 74 -18.62 25.00 0.64
CA SER A 74 -19.39 24.51 1.79
C SER A 74 -19.72 25.60 2.82
N LEU A 75 -18.91 26.66 2.90
CA LEU A 75 -19.18 27.82 3.76
C LEU A 75 -20.16 28.79 3.09
N ARG A 76 -20.04 29.00 1.77
CA ARG A 76 -21.01 29.80 1.00
C ARG A 76 -22.41 29.19 1.03
N SER A 77 -22.55 27.87 0.93
CA SER A 77 -23.86 27.21 1.03
C SER A 77 -24.54 27.41 2.39
N ARG A 78 -23.77 27.79 3.42
CA ARG A 78 -24.24 28.12 4.76
C ARG A 78 -24.40 29.64 4.99
N GLY A 79 -24.27 30.45 3.95
CA GLY A 79 -24.40 31.91 4.02
C GLY A 79 -23.19 32.64 4.60
N ILE A 80 -22.03 31.98 4.73
CA ILE A 80 -20.82 32.59 5.25
C ILE A 80 -19.93 33.01 4.07
N GLU A 81 -19.90 34.31 3.78
CA GLU A 81 -18.93 34.90 2.86
C GLU A 81 -17.68 35.34 3.65
N LEU A 82 -16.53 34.78 3.29
CA LEU A 82 -15.24 35.11 3.89
C LEU A 82 -14.40 35.89 2.88
N ASN A 83 -13.74 36.93 3.36
CA ASN A 83 -12.66 37.57 2.59
C ASN A 83 -11.46 36.62 2.47
N GLU A 84 -10.61 36.84 1.47
CA GLU A 84 -9.46 35.96 1.20
C GLU A 84 -8.48 35.87 2.39
N SER A 85 -8.30 36.97 3.13
CA SER A 85 -7.47 37.01 4.35
C SER A 85 -8.07 36.23 5.52
N GLU A 86 -9.40 36.23 5.66
CA GLU A 86 -10.09 35.47 6.70
C GLU A 86 -10.09 33.98 6.36
N PHE A 87 -10.26 33.66 5.08
CA PHE A 87 -10.23 32.27 4.60
C PHE A 87 -8.85 31.65 4.80
N THR A 88 -7.78 32.34 4.45
CA THR A 88 -6.40 31.85 4.65
C THR A 88 -6.09 31.65 6.13
N SER A 89 -6.51 32.58 7.00
CA SER A 89 -6.34 32.46 8.45
C SER A 89 -7.11 31.25 9.02
N MET A 90 -8.35 31.06 8.58
CA MET A 90 -9.17 29.91 8.98
C MET A 90 -8.61 28.59 8.46
N LEU A 91 -8.11 28.57 7.21
CA LEU A 91 -7.46 27.39 6.64
C LEU A 91 -6.21 27.05 7.45
N ALA A 92 -5.41 28.03 7.86
CA ALA A 92 -4.26 27.81 8.73
C ALA A 92 -4.62 27.19 10.09
N GLN A 93 -5.81 27.47 10.64
CA GLN A 93 -6.29 26.85 11.89
C GLN A 93 -6.80 25.42 11.69
N VAL A 94 -7.41 25.14 10.54
CA VAL A 94 -8.04 23.84 10.24
C VAL A 94 -7.01 22.82 9.72
N MET A 95 -5.97 23.29 9.02
CA MET A 95 -4.93 22.44 8.44
C MET A 95 -4.26 21.53 9.48
N PRO A 96 -3.84 21.98 10.68
CA PRO A 96 -3.27 21.11 11.71
C PRO A 96 -4.16 19.90 12.07
N ALA A 97 -5.49 20.08 12.13
CA ALA A 97 -6.42 18.99 12.44
C ALA A 97 -6.51 17.97 11.29
N PHE A 98 -6.55 18.44 10.04
CA PHE A 98 -6.45 17.56 8.86
C PHE A 98 -5.12 16.82 8.84
N ASN A 99 -4.05 17.50 9.23
CA ASN A 99 -2.71 16.95 9.27
C ASN A 99 -2.60 15.82 10.31
N GLN A 100 -3.13 16.05 11.51
CA GLN A 100 -3.18 15.04 12.56
C GLN A 100 -4.05 13.85 12.16
N PHE A 101 -5.18 14.09 11.50
CA PHE A 101 -6.04 13.02 10.99
C PHE A 101 -5.30 12.17 9.95
N GLY A 102 -4.70 12.79 8.94
CA GLY A 102 -3.95 12.08 7.90
C GLY A 102 -2.79 11.27 8.48
N ARG A 103 -2.04 11.82 9.44
CA ARG A 103 -0.97 11.10 10.16
C ARG A 103 -1.49 9.86 10.88
N SER A 104 -2.56 10.00 11.66
CA SER A 104 -3.14 8.88 12.42
C SER A 104 -3.61 7.73 11.52
N GLN A 105 -4.07 8.03 10.30
CA GLN A 105 -4.49 7.02 9.33
C GLN A 105 -3.29 6.30 8.71
N ILE A 106 -2.22 7.04 8.41
CA ILE A 106 -0.99 6.48 7.86
C ILE A 106 -0.33 5.59 8.91
N GLU A 107 -0.17 6.08 10.14
CA GLU A 107 0.47 5.34 11.23
C GLU A 107 -0.24 4.01 11.51
N ARG A 108 -1.57 4.01 11.62
CA ARG A 108 -2.36 2.77 11.78
C ARG A 108 -2.18 1.80 10.63
N SER A 109 -2.05 2.31 9.41
CA SER A 109 -1.88 1.46 8.23
C SER A 109 -0.46 0.91 8.14
N VAL A 110 0.55 1.72 8.46
CA VAL A 110 1.98 1.40 8.25
C VAL A 110 2.57 0.56 9.39
N ALA A 111 2.14 0.76 10.64
CA ALA A 111 2.72 0.13 11.82
C ALA A 111 2.70 -1.41 11.77
N GLY A 112 1.67 -2.02 11.16
CA GLY A 112 1.60 -3.48 10.98
C GLY A 112 2.27 -3.99 9.70
N MET A 113 2.33 -3.16 8.65
CA MET A 113 2.81 -3.57 7.33
C MET A 113 4.31 -3.76 7.28
N ALA A 114 5.08 -2.88 7.92
CA ALA A 114 6.54 -2.89 7.83
C ALA A 114 7.16 -4.16 8.39
N GLU A 115 6.68 -4.57 9.57
CA GLU A 115 7.13 -5.80 10.22
C GLU A 115 6.69 -7.03 9.42
N GLY A 116 5.44 -7.02 8.91
CA GLY A 116 4.93 -8.06 8.03
C GLY A 116 5.77 -8.22 6.75
N LEU A 117 6.10 -7.10 6.09
CA LEU A 117 6.95 -7.07 4.91
C LEU A 117 8.35 -7.60 5.23
N ALA A 118 8.99 -7.12 6.30
CA ALA A 118 10.32 -7.57 6.70
C ALA A 118 10.37 -9.08 6.96
N ARG A 119 9.40 -9.63 7.71
CA ARG A 119 9.28 -11.08 7.95
C ARG A 119 9.06 -11.83 6.64
N SER A 120 8.20 -11.34 5.76
CA SER A 120 7.94 -11.97 4.46
C SER A 120 9.16 -11.97 3.55
N LEU A 121 10.03 -10.96 3.62
CA LEU A 121 11.28 -10.90 2.86
C LEU A 121 12.32 -11.90 3.40
N VAL A 122 12.37 -12.13 4.72
CA VAL A 122 13.22 -13.17 5.31
C VAL A 122 12.78 -14.56 4.85
N ASP A 123 11.47 -14.83 4.83
CA ASP A 123 10.95 -16.10 4.32
C ASP A 123 11.15 -16.24 2.81
N LEU A 124 10.97 -15.14 2.05
CA LEU A 124 11.28 -15.12 0.62
C LEU A 124 12.76 -15.35 0.34
N ALA A 125 13.67 -14.87 1.19
CA ALA A 125 15.11 -15.05 1.03
C ALA A 125 15.54 -16.52 1.13
N LYS A 126 14.80 -17.35 1.88
CA LYS A 126 15.04 -18.80 1.97
C LYS A 126 14.76 -19.51 0.63
N GLU A 127 13.82 -18.99 -0.16
CA GLU A 127 13.36 -19.63 -1.40
C GLU A 127 13.93 -18.96 -2.66
N ASP A 128 14.00 -17.63 -2.70
CA ASP A 128 14.54 -16.81 -3.79
C ASP A 128 15.36 -15.64 -3.21
N PRO A 129 16.64 -15.88 -2.85
CA PRO A 129 17.49 -14.86 -2.23
C PRO A 129 17.76 -13.67 -3.15
N VAL A 130 17.76 -13.87 -4.47
CA VAL A 130 17.99 -12.79 -5.45
C VAL A 130 16.80 -11.84 -5.49
N LEU A 131 15.58 -12.37 -5.52
CA LEU A 131 14.38 -11.54 -5.46
C LEU A 131 14.28 -10.81 -4.11
N ALA A 132 14.53 -11.52 -3.00
CA ALA A 132 14.53 -10.91 -1.69
C ALA A 132 15.58 -9.79 -1.58
N PHE A 133 16.79 -10.00 -2.11
CA PHE A 133 17.83 -8.97 -2.15
C PHE A 133 17.41 -7.76 -3.01
N ARG A 134 16.79 -7.98 -4.17
CA ARG A 134 16.29 -6.88 -5.03
C ARG A 134 15.17 -6.09 -4.36
N LEU A 135 14.29 -6.76 -3.63
CA LEU A 135 13.21 -6.11 -2.88
C LEU A 135 13.76 -5.38 -1.65
N ARG A 136 14.77 -5.96 -0.98
CA ARG A 136 15.45 -5.34 0.16
C ARG A 136 16.26 -4.12 -0.24
N GLY A 137 17.09 -4.21 -1.28
CA GLY A 137 17.90 -3.09 -1.79
C GLY A 137 17.09 -1.89 -2.31
N ARG A 138 15.76 -2.00 -2.32
CA ARG A 138 14.83 -0.87 -2.37
C ARG A 138 14.50 -0.39 -0.95
N ASP A 139 15.55 -0.22 -0.13
CA ASP A 139 15.49 0.03 1.32
C ASP A 139 14.66 1.27 1.68
N GLN A 140 14.45 2.19 0.73
CA GLN A 140 13.54 3.33 0.88
C GLN A 140 12.11 2.92 1.28
N LEU A 141 11.65 1.73 0.84
CA LEU A 141 10.35 1.17 1.25
C LEU A 141 10.33 0.73 2.72
N LEU A 142 11.48 0.34 3.27
CA LEU A 142 11.63 -0.06 4.67
C LEU A 142 11.89 1.12 5.60
N LEU A 143 12.33 2.26 5.07
CA LEU A 143 12.51 3.52 5.80
C LEU A 143 11.21 4.32 5.97
N MET A 144 10.17 3.98 5.20
CA MET A 144 8.84 4.59 5.28
C MET A 144 8.27 4.68 6.71
N PRO A 145 8.33 3.64 7.55
CA PRO A 145 7.81 3.69 8.93
C PRO A 145 8.59 4.67 9.80
N GLN A 146 9.93 4.67 9.71
CA GLN A 146 10.77 5.58 10.46
C GLN A 146 10.51 7.04 10.05
N HIS A 147 10.25 7.29 8.77
CA HIS A 147 9.92 8.62 8.29
C HIS A 147 8.49 9.03 8.65
N VAL A 148 7.53 8.11 8.64
CA VAL A 148 6.19 8.33 9.18
C VAL A 148 6.25 8.67 10.66
N GLU A 149 7.12 8.00 11.42
CA GLU A 149 7.35 8.26 12.84
C GLU A 149 8.03 9.62 13.08
N GLN A 150 9.01 10.00 12.26
CA GLN A 150 9.63 11.35 12.31
C GLN A 150 8.62 12.46 11.96
N ILE A 151 7.78 12.23 10.94
CA ILE A 151 6.67 13.11 10.58
C ILE A 151 5.67 13.16 11.73
N ALA A 152 5.33 12.03 12.36
CA ALA A 152 4.39 11.95 13.49
C ALA A 152 4.91 12.67 14.73
N ALA A 153 6.20 12.53 15.04
CA ALA A 153 6.89 13.20 16.14
C ALA A 153 7.07 14.72 15.93
N GLY A 154 6.70 15.25 14.74
CA GLY A 154 6.87 16.66 14.41
C GLY A 154 8.33 17.08 14.27
N GLN A 155 9.25 16.12 14.16
CA GLN A 155 10.67 16.36 13.98
C GLN A 155 11.01 16.44 12.50
N THR A 156 10.46 17.44 11.80
CA THR A 156 11.15 17.94 10.59
C THR A 156 12.36 18.71 11.11
N ALA A 157 13.53 18.10 11.00
CA ALA A 157 14.79 18.72 11.36
C ALA A 157 14.91 20.10 10.70
N SER A 158 15.07 21.14 11.52
CA SER A 158 15.62 22.45 11.14
C SER A 158 14.99 23.11 9.91
N GLN A 159 13.78 23.69 10.05
CA GLN A 159 13.42 24.88 9.29
C GLN A 159 13.27 26.10 10.23
N PRO A 160 13.81 27.28 9.85
CA PRO A 160 13.69 28.49 10.63
C PRO A 160 12.21 28.89 10.79
N PRO A 161 11.84 29.53 11.92
CA PRO A 161 10.46 29.94 12.21
C PRO A 161 10.06 31.07 11.27
N GLY A 162 9.48 30.74 10.13
CA GLY A 162 9.05 31.73 9.13
C GLY A 162 8.39 31.16 7.86
N SER A 163 8.67 29.91 7.50
CA SER A 163 7.94 29.23 6.43
C SER A 163 6.67 28.59 6.99
N SER A 164 5.51 29.16 6.63
CA SER A 164 4.19 28.55 6.82
C SER A 164 3.94 27.39 5.85
N ASP A 165 5.01 26.71 5.42
CA ASP A 165 4.89 25.54 4.56
C ASP A 165 4.48 24.35 5.42
N SER A 166 3.17 24.11 5.37
CA SER A 166 2.49 22.96 5.95
C SER A 166 3.35 21.70 5.82
N GLY A 167 3.57 20.97 6.92
CA GLY A 167 4.34 19.70 6.94
C GLY A 167 3.79 18.57 6.04
N TRP A 168 2.82 18.85 5.18
CA TRP A 168 2.35 17.99 4.09
C TRP A 168 2.99 18.30 2.73
N ALA A 169 3.54 19.50 2.54
CA ALA A 169 4.40 19.79 1.41
C ALA A 169 5.62 18.85 1.47
N ASP A 170 6.24 18.77 2.65
CA ASP A 170 7.44 17.97 2.94
C ASP A 170 7.15 16.46 3.01
N ALA A 171 6.02 16.06 3.63
CA ALA A 171 5.58 14.66 3.57
C ALA A 171 5.27 14.22 2.12
N GLY A 172 4.64 15.10 1.33
CA GLY A 172 4.39 14.86 -0.08
C GLY A 172 5.68 14.69 -0.89
N GLU A 173 6.72 15.45 -0.56
CA GLU A 173 8.05 15.35 -1.19
C GLU A 173 8.73 14.02 -0.83
N PHE A 174 8.64 13.57 0.42
CA PHE A 174 9.10 12.24 0.82
C PHE A 174 8.34 11.11 0.10
N PHE A 175 7.00 11.18 0.04
CA PHE A 175 6.23 10.20 -0.72
C PHE A 175 6.64 10.20 -2.19
N THR A 176 7.01 11.35 -2.77
CA THR A 176 7.56 11.45 -4.13
C THR A 176 8.95 10.83 -4.31
N THR A 177 9.78 10.75 -3.27
CA THR A 177 11.06 10.02 -3.35
C THR A 177 10.86 8.51 -3.49
N VAL A 178 9.83 7.95 -2.84
CA VAL A 178 9.42 6.57 -3.09
C VAL A 178 8.56 6.55 -4.35
N SER A 179 9.21 6.33 -5.49
CA SER A 179 8.52 6.26 -6.76
C SER A 179 7.46 5.15 -6.72
N LEU A 180 6.19 5.54 -6.83
CA LEU A 180 5.06 4.59 -6.95
C LEU A 180 5.28 3.65 -8.15
N GLU A 181 5.99 4.12 -9.17
CA GLU A 181 6.40 3.32 -10.32
C GLU A 181 7.40 2.22 -9.94
N ASP A 182 8.37 2.50 -9.08
CA ASP A 182 9.31 1.48 -8.60
C ASP A 182 8.59 0.40 -7.79
N LEU A 183 7.67 0.80 -6.92
CA LEU A 183 6.84 -0.14 -6.17
C LEU A 183 5.98 -0.99 -7.10
N GLU A 184 5.34 -0.40 -8.11
CA GLU A 184 4.61 -1.14 -9.14
C GLU A 184 5.49 -2.10 -9.93
N ASN A 185 6.72 -1.71 -10.26
CA ASN A 185 7.70 -2.58 -10.92
C ASN A 185 8.12 -3.74 -10.00
N ALA A 186 8.20 -3.52 -8.68
CA ALA A 186 8.43 -4.58 -7.68
C ALA A 186 7.26 -5.57 -7.66
N ILE A 187 6.03 -5.04 -7.62
CA ILE A 187 4.80 -5.84 -7.62
C ILE A 187 4.72 -6.68 -8.91
N ARG A 188 4.97 -6.07 -10.07
CA ARG A 188 4.94 -6.76 -11.37
C ARG A 188 6.03 -7.83 -11.46
N SER A 189 7.25 -7.54 -11.01
CA SER A 189 8.34 -8.53 -11.03
C SER A 189 8.10 -9.70 -10.07
N THR A 190 7.56 -9.43 -8.88
CA THR A 190 7.16 -10.46 -7.91
C THR A 190 5.98 -11.29 -8.43
N ALA A 191 4.97 -10.65 -9.02
CA ALA A 191 3.80 -11.34 -9.59
C ALA A 191 4.16 -12.23 -10.80
N LYS A 192 5.23 -11.94 -11.55
CA LYS A 192 5.73 -12.82 -12.62
C LYS A 192 6.24 -14.17 -12.09
N ARG A 193 6.64 -14.24 -10.82
CA ARG A 193 7.07 -15.49 -10.16
C ARG A 193 5.91 -16.31 -9.58
N CYS A 194 4.73 -15.71 -9.48
CA CYS A 194 3.49 -16.39 -9.13
C CYS A 194 2.85 -17.10 -10.34
N ASP A 195 1.65 -17.65 -10.16
CA ASP A 195 0.84 -18.20 -11.26
C ASP A 195 0.25 -17.09 -12.16
N LEU A 196 -0.12 -17.48 -13.38
CA LEU A 196 -0.69 -16.59 -14.39
C LEU A 196 -1.99 -15.90 -13.92
N CYS A 197 -2.81 -16.58 -13.11
CA CYS A 197 -4.04 -16.02 -12.57
C CYS A 197 -3.74 -14.87 -11.60
N THR A 198 -2.79 -15.07 -10.68
CA THR A 198 -2.30 -14.04 -9.76
C THR A 198 -1.73 -12.85 -10.54
N ARG A 199 -0.90 -13.10 -11.56
CA ARG A 199 -0.35 -12.05 -12.42
C ARG A 199 -1.44 -11.23 -13.10
N PHE A 200 -2.48 -11.88 -13.64
CA PHE A 200 -3.60 -11.20 -14.26
C PHE A 200 -4.41 -10.36 -13.25
N ARG A 201 -4.66 -10.90 -12.05
CA ARG A 201 -5.37 -10.17 -10.98
C ARG A 201 -4.60 -8.93 -10.53
N VAL A 202 -3.29 -9.06 -10.33
CA VAL A 202 -2.42 -7.93 -9.97
C VAL A 202 -2.44 -6.87 -11.07
N TRP A 203 -2.31 -7.28 -12.34
CA TRP A 203 -2.41 -6.35 -13.46
C TRP A 203 -3.76 -5.63 -13.49
N LYS A 204 -4.85 -6.37 -13.27
CA LYS A 204 -6.19 -5.79 -13.18
C LYS A 204 -6.30 -4.81 -12.01
N LEU A 205 -5.74 -5.12 -10.85
CA LEU A 205 -5.78 -4.27 -9.64
C LEU A 205 -4.98 -2.98 -9.83
N LEU A 206 -3.76 -3.07 -10.36
CA LEU A 206 -2.94 -1.90 -10.68
C LEU A 206 -3.62 -1.01 -11.74
N ARG A 207 -4.32 -1.62 -12.70
CA ARG A 207 -5.06 -0.90 -13.74
C ARG A 207 -6.41 -0.36 -13.27
N SER A 208 -7.10 -1.06 -12.35
CA SER A 208 -8.39 -0.67 -11.78
C SER A 208 -8.20 0.43 -10.74
N ALA A 209 -7.51 1.48 -11.16
CA ALA A 209 -7.14 2.68 -10.45
C ALA A 209 -8.36 3.52 -9.97
N ALA A 210 -9.48 2.89 -9.68
CA ALA A 210 -10.79 3.49 -9.56
C ALA A 210 -11.46 2.97 -8.29
N ASP A 211 -11.07 3.54 -7.15
CA ASP A 211 -12.08 4.16 -6.30
C ASP A 211 -11.50 5.25 -5.40
N ASP A 212 -10.97 6.31 -6.02
CA ASP A 212 -10.74 7.59 -5.32
C ASP A 212 -12.06 8.18 -4.77
N ARG A 213 -13.22 7.63 -5.17
CA ARG A 213 -14.55 8.01 -4.66
C ARG A 213 -14.68 7.80 -3.15
N ASP A 214 -14.11 6.71 -2.61
CA ASP A 214 -14.18 6.45 -1.18
C ASP A 214 -13.43 7.53 -0.39
N ILE A 215 -12.20 7.87 -0.81
CA ILE A 215 -11.37 8.89 -0.18
C ILE A 215 -12.06 10.25 -0.29
N LYS A 216 -12.55 10.63 -1.47
CA LYS A 216 -13.28 11.88 -1.68
C LYS A 216 -14.50 11.98 -0.75
N SER A 217 -15.26 10.89 -0.58
CA SER A 217 -16.44 10.89 0.29
C SER A 217 -16.11 11.06 1.77
N VAL A 218 -15.05 10.40 2.25
CA VAL A 218 -14.61 10.52 3.66
C VAL A 218 -14.13 11.93 3.94
N ILE A 219 -13.34 12.48 3.03
CA ILE A 219 -12.79 13.82 3.16
C ILE A 219 -13.90 14.87 3.07
N GLN A 220 -14.86 14.74 2.14
CA GLN A 220 -15.98 15.66 2.04
C GLN A 220 -16.78 15.72 3.36
N ARG A 221 -17.02 14.58 4.01
CA ARG A 221 -17.65 14.54 5.34
C ARG A 221 -16.85 15.30 6.41
N LEU A 222 -15.51 15.28 6.34
CA LEU A 222 -14.67 16.05 7.25
C LEU A 222 -14.78 17.55 6.98
N VAL A 223 -14.79 17.95 5.70
CA VAL A 223 -15.04 19.34 5.28
C VAL A 223 -16.38 19.83 5.79
N ASP A 224 -17.44 19.03 5.61
CA ASP A 224 -18.79 19.40 6.03
C ASP A 224 -18.88 19.54 7.56
N LYS A 225 -18.19 18.67 8.31
CA LYS A 225 -18.09 18.75 9.78
C LYS A 225 -17.32 19.99 10.22
N ALA A 226 -16.19 20.29 9.59
CA ALA A 226 -15.40 21.48 9.89
C ALA A 226 -16.19 22.77 9.60
N ALA A 227 -16.86 22.83 8.45
CA ALA A 227 -17.74 23.95 8.10
C ALA A 227 -18.89 24.12 9.12
N ALA A 228 -19.45 23.01 9.63
CA ALA A 228 -20.47 23.06 10.67
C ALA A 228 -19.96 23.60 12.01
N SER A 229 -18.77 23.15 12.46
CA SER A 229 -18.18 23.66 13.71
C SER A 229 -17.84 25.14 13.63
N ILE A 230 -17.38 25.61 12.46
CA ILE A 230 -17.06 27.03 12.24
C ILE A 230 -18.32 27.88 12.24
N ALA A 231 -19.39 27.41 11.58
CA ALA A 231 -20.67 28.12 11.57
C ALA A 231 -21.25 28.27 12.99
N ALA A 232 -21.13 27.23 13.82
CA ALA A 232 -21.60 27.25 15.20
C ALA A 232 -20.81 28.21 16.11
N GLN A 233 -19.53 28.50 15.80
CA GLN A 233 -18.72 29.46 16.55
C GLN A 233 -19.02 30.93 16.21
N LYS A 234 -19.70 31.20 15.09
CA LYS A 234 -20.06 32.56 14.65
C LYS A 234 -21.49 32.97 15.02
N GLN A 235 -22.31 32.05 15.56
CA GLN A 235 -23.63 32.33 16.12
C GLN A 235 -23.52 32.65 17.61
#